data_AF-F7NJG2-F1
#
_entry.id   AF-F7NJG2-F1
#
_cell.length_a   1.000
_cell.length_b   1.000
_cell.length_c   1.000
_cell.angle_alpha   90.00
_cell.angle_beta   90.00
_cell.angle_gamma   90.00
#
_symmetry.space_group_name_H-M   'P 1'
#
loop_
_entity.id
_entity.type
_entity.pdbx_description
1 polymer ?
#
loop_
_entity_poly.entity_id
_entity_poly.type
_entity_poly.pdbx_seq_one_letter_code
_entity_poly.pdbx_strand_id
1 'polypeptide(L)'
;MIDIIIQFQEEGDLDWKAIELTPEDYFDLNYLDQNEILEIDSIPVYNHAIDYLKNLQKCVNKVISTKITIQEADKQISITEYYWNNQQNSIVERIDYIRSEKVLELIITSVKVKNDPVVWEIIRFVRIDGILVPQLHSFITDNPDGSQSEEKII
;
A
#
# COMPACT_ATOMS: atom_id res chain seq x y z
N MET A 1 -21.74 1.34 -4.97
CA MET A 1 -21.44 1.09 -3.54
C MET A 1 -20.04 0.54 -3.53
N ILE A 2 -19.18 1.15 -2.71
CA ILE A 2 -17.78 0.77 -2.61
C ILE A 2 -17.63 -0.10 -1.36
N ASP A 3 -17.17 -1.33 -1.55
CA ASP A 3 -16.91 -2.27 -0.46
C ASP A 3 -15.40 -2.33 -0.20
N ILE A 4 -15.00 -2.19 1.07
CA ILE A 4 -13.59 -2.06 1.45
C ILE A 4 -13.28 -3.04 2.56
N ILE A 5 -12.35 -3.96 2.30
CA ILE A 5 -11.95 -5.02 3.24
C ILE A 5 -10.44 -4.97 3.41
N ILE A 6 -9.99 -4.91 4.67
CA ILE A 6 -8.59 -5.14 5.02
C ILE A 6 -8.47 -6.51 5.66
N GLN A 7 -7.73 -7.40 5.01
CA GLN A 7 -7.29 -8.67 5.57
C GLN A 7 -5.86 -8.52 6.09
N PHE A 8 -5.53 -9.18 7.19
CA PHE A 8 -4.18 -9.17 7.75
C PHE A 8 -3.83 -10.50 8.40
N GLN A 9 -2.53 -10.80 8.39
CA GLN A 9 -1.95 -12.00 8.99
C GLN A 9 -0.86 -11.57 9.98
N GLU A 10 -0.90 -12.17 11.17
CA GLU A 10 0.12 -12.00 12.20
C GLU A 10 1.13 -13.16 12.17
N GLU A 11 2.34 -12.90 12.67
CA GLU A 11 3.38 -13.91 12.84
C GLU A 11 2.89 -15.07 13.70
N GLY A 12 3.00 -16.29 13.15
CA GLY A 12 2.55 -17.52 13.81
C GLY A 12 1.09 -17.88 13.56
N ASP A 13 0.28 -16.97 12.99
CA ASP A 13 -1.10 -17.26 12.60
C ASP A 13 -1.13 -17.87 11.19
N LEU A 14 -1.87 -18.97 11.03
CA LEU A 14 -2.12 -19.57 9.71
C LEU A 14 -3.30 -18.89 8.98
N ASP A 15 -4.21 -18.29 9.75
CA ASP A 15 -5.45 -17.73 9.24
C ASP A 15 -5.34 -16.21 9.05
N TRP A 16 -6.03 -15.72 8.01
CA TRP A 16 -6.21 -14.30 7.79
C TRP A 16 -7.36 -13.77 8.65
N LYS A 17 -7.12 -12.67 9.36
CA LYS A 17 -8.15 -11.86 10.02
C LYS A 17 -8.66 -10.83 9.02
N ALA A 18 -9.90 -10.38 9.17
CA ALA A 18 -10.50 -9.38 8.29
C ALA A 18 -11.23 -8.30 9.09
N ILE A 19 -11.21 -7.08 8.57
CA ILE A 19 -12.06 -5.97 8.98
C ILE A 19 -12.68 -5.34 7.74
N GLU A 20 -13.91 -4.87 7.88
CA GLU A 20 -14.60 -4.08 6.87
C GLU A 20 -14.47 -2.60 7.27
N LEU A 21 -14.22 -1.75 6.28
CA LEU A 21 -14.19 -0.30 6.46
C LEU A 21 -15.32 0.33 5.65
N THR A 22 -15.89 1.40 6.17
CA THR A 22 -16.77 2.23 5.34
C THR A 22 -15.92 3.13 4.43
N PRO A 23 -16.49 3.65 3.34
CA PRO A 23 -15.77 4.59 2.48
C PRO A 23 -15.26 5.83 3.23
N GLU A 24 -15.99 6.31 4.24
CA GLU A 24 -15.60 7.46 5.07
C GLU A 24 -14.42 7.16 6.00
N ASP A 25 -14.23 5.90 6.41
CA ASP A 25 -13.08 5.49 7.21
C ASP A 25 -11.82 5.27 6.35
N TYR A 26 -12.01 4.96 5.06
CA TYR A 26 -10.91 4.62 4.16
C TYR A 26 -10.38 5.81 3.36
N PHE A 27 -11.26 6.63 2.78
CA PHE A 27 -10.90 7.73 1.87
C PHE A 27 -10.81 9.07 2.58
N ASP A 28 -9.87 9.91 2.15
CA ASP A 28 -9.76 11.28 2.65
C ASP A 28 -10.74 12.20 1.92
N LEU A 29 -11.92 12.37 2.53
CA LEU A 29 -13.00 13.17 1.96
C LEU A 29 -12.71 14.68 1.95
N ASN A 30 -11.65 15.16 2.61
CA ASN A 30 -11.29 16.58 2.56
C ASN A 30 -10.79 17.02 1.19
N TYR A 31 -10.39 16.07 0.35
CA TYR A 31 -9.96 16.32 -1.03
C TYR A 31 -11.10 16.19 -2.06
N LEU A 32 -12.31 15.82 -1.63
CA LEU A 32 -13.47 15.78 -2.52
C LEU A 32 -14.08 17.18 -2.62
N ASP A 33 -14.17 17.68 -3.85
CA ASP A 33 -14.93 18.90 -4.12
C ASP A 33 -16.42 18.69 -3.82
N GLN A 34 -17.16 19.78 -3.54
CA GLN A 34 -18.57 19.74 -3.10
C GLN A 34 -19.56 18.96 -4.01
N ASN A 35 -19.16 18.63 -5.24
CA ASN A 35 -19.96 17.86 -6.19
C ASN A 35 -19.23 16.64 -6.77
N GLU A 36 -18.04 16.33 -6.25
CA GLU A 36 -17.28 15.18 -6.70
C GLU A 36 -17.89 13.91 -6.10
N ILE A 37 -18.02 12.89 -6.94
CA ILE A 37 -18.52 11.58 -6.51
C ILE A 37 -17.30 10.78 -6.08
N LEU A 38 -17.39 10.13 -4.94
CA LEU A 38 -16.36 9.22 -4.48
C LEU A 38 -16.24 8.04 -5.45
N GLU A 39 -15.05 7.85 -6.00
CA GLU A 39 -14.70 6.75 -6.91
C GLU A 39 -13.69 5.79 -6.25
N ILE A 40 -13.62 4.55 -6.74
CA ILE A 40 -12.74 3.49 -6.20
C ILE A 40 -11.25 3.87 -6.10
N ASP A 41 -10.76 4.79 -6.94
CA ASP A 41 -9.39 5.27 -7.00
C ASP A 41 -9.17 6.64 -6.31
N SER A 42 -10.16 7.06 -5.51
CA SER A 42 -10.05 8.25 -4.64
C SER A 42 -8.89 8.10 -3.63
N ILE A 43 -8.45 9.23 -3.09
CA ILE A 43 -7.27 9.29 -2.21
C ILE A 43 -7.56 8.60 -0.87
N PRO A 44 -6.79 7.59 -0.46
CA PRO A 44 -6.95 6.96 0.85
C PRO A 44 -6.40 7.87 1.97
N VAL A 45 -6.95 7.74 3.18
CA VAL A 45 -6.41 8.39 4.40
C VAL A 45 -4.97 7.91 4.70
N TYR A 46 -4.71 6.61 4.53
CA TYR A 46 -3.37 6.04 4.70
C TYR A 46 -2.97 5.20 3.48
N ASN A 47 -1.69 5.28 3.10
CA ASN A 47 -1.17 4.48 1.97
C ASN A 47 -0.99 3.00 2.33
N HIS A 48 -0.73 2.69 3.61
CA HIS A 48 -0.45 1.33 4.07
C HIS A 48 -1.58 0.80 4.95
N ALA A 49 -2.00 -0.44 4.71
CA ALA A 49 -3.08 -1.08 5.47
C ALA A 49 -2.80 -1.14 6.98
N ILE A 50 -1.52 -1.32 7.35
CA ILE A 50 -1.09 -1.41 8.74
C ILE A 50 -1.40 -0.13 9.54
N ASP A 51 -1.47 1.03 8.89
CA ASP A 51 -1.76 2.30 9.56
C ASP A 51 -3.24 2.42 9.94
N TYR A 52 -4.15 1.85 9.13
CA TYR A 52 -5.55 1.67 9.53
C TYR A 52 -5.65 0.74 10.75
N LEU A 53 -4.91 -0.37 10.77
CA LEU A 53 -4.89 -1.30 11.91
C LEU A 53 -4.35 -0.64 13.19
N LYS A 54 -3.34 0.22 13.08
CA LYS A 54 -2.82 1.04 14.20
C LYS A 54 -3.89 1.97 14.75
N ASN A 55 -4.59 2.69 13.87
CA ASN A 55 -5.65 3.62 14.26
C ASN A 55 -6.77 2.90 15.03
N LEU A 56 -7.11 1.67 14.61
CA LEU A 56 -8.08 0.78 15.28
C LEU A 56 -7.52 0.05 16.51
N GLN A 57 -6.34 0.43 17.00
CA GLN A 57 -5.69 -0.10 18.21
C GLN A 57 -5.45 -1.63 18.16
N LYS A 58 -5.17 -2.19 16.98
CA LYS A 58 -4.80 -3.60 16.82
C LYS A 58 -3.32 -3.83 17.15
N CYS A 59 -2.96 -5.07 17.49
CA CYS A 59 -1.57 -5.47 17.75
C CYS A 59 -0.75 -5.53 16.44
N VAL A 60 -0.36 -4.37 15.93
CA VAL A 60 0.30 -4.28 14.62
C VAL A 60 1.73 -4.81 14.58
N ASN A 61 2.44 -4.87 15.72
CA ASN A 61 3.86 -5.25 15.77
C ASN A 61 4.14 -6.69 15.32
N LYS A 62 3.10 -7.51 15.19
CA LYS A 62 3.19 -8.90 14.71
C LYS A 62 2.68 -9.08 13.29
N VAL A 63 2.12 -8.05 12.67
CA VAL A 63 1.57 -8.16 11.32
C VAL A 63 2.72 -8.37 10.32
N ILE A 64 2.59 -9.43 9.52
CA ILE A 64 3.56 -9.83 8.48
C ILE A 64 3.01 -9.63 7.08
N SER A 65 1.68 -9.65 6.92
CA SER A 65 1.02 -9.48 5.63
C SER A 65 -0.28 -8.71 5.80
N THR A 66 -0.61 -7.88 4.82
CA THR A 66 -1.91 -7.24 4.70
C THR A 66 -2.41 -7.31 3.27
N LYS A 67 -3.73 -7.25 3.10
CA LYS A 67 -4.39 -7.15 1.81
C LYS A 67 -5.60 -6.23 1.92
N ILE A 68 -5.57 -5.13 1.19
CA ILE A 68 -6.74 -4.27 0.97
C ILE A 68 -7.43 -4.78 -0.30
N THR A 69 -8.74 -4.94 -0.23
CA THR A 69 -9.61 -5.15 -1.40
C THR A 69 -10.65 -4.05 -1.41
N ILE A 70 -10.68 -3.27 -2.48
CA ILE A 70 -11.66 -2.23 -2.75
C ILE A 70 -12.46 -2.72 -3.96
N GLN A 71 -13.78 -2.78 -3.85
CA GLN A 71 -14.67 -3.25 -4.91
C GLN A 71 -15.71 -2.19 -5.21
N GLU A 72 -15.89 -1.88 -6.49
CA GLU A 72 -16.96 -1.00 -6.97
C GLU A 72 -17.51 -1.52 -8.29
N ALA A 73 -18.75 -2.02 -8.29
CA ALA A 73 -19.40 -2.56 -9.49
C ALA A 73 -18.52 -3.59 -10.22
N ASP A 74 -18.05 -3.30 -11.44
CA ASP A 74 -17.17 -4.15 -12.23
C ASP A 74 -15.67 -3.86 -12.04
N LYS A 75 -15.30 -2.92 -11.18
CA LYS A 75 -13.91 -2.57 -10.85
C LYS A 75 -13.49 -3.16 -9.50
N GLN A 76 -12.23 -3.58 -9.41
CA GLN A 76 -11.62 -4.02 -8.16
C GLN A 76 -10.18 -3.51 -8.07
N ILE A 77 -9.77 -3.01 -6.92
CA ILE A 77 -8.37 -2.75 -6.59
C ILE A 77 -7.98 -3.70 -5.47
N SER A 78 -6.86 -4.41 -5.65
CA SER A 78 -6.24 -5.21 -4.60
C SER A 78 -4.85 -4.68 -4.32
N ILE A 79 -4.57 -4.37 -3.05
CA ILE A 79 -3.25 -3.93 -2.59
C ILE A 79 -2.79 -4.92 -1.54
N THR A 80 -1.77 -5.71 -1.84
CA THR A 80 -1.17 -6.67 -0.92
C THR A 80 0.18 -6.15 -0.47
N GLU A 81 0.47 -6.20 0.83
CA GLU A 81 1.78 -5.82 1.35
C GLU A 81 2.32 -6.91 2.26
N TYR A 82 3.56 -7.31 2.04
CA TYR A 82 4.30 -8.22 2.90
C TYR A 82 5.44 -7.48 3.58
N TYR A 83 5.61 -7.71 4.87
CA TYR A 83 6.59 -7.05 5.72
C TYR A 83 7.65 -8.04 6.22
N TRP A 84 8.91 -7.60 6.26
CA TRP A 84 9.98 -8.33 6.94
C TRP A 84 10.90 -7.37 7.68
N ASN A 85 11.89 -7.92 8.39
CA ASN A 85 12.85 -7.15 9.17
C ASN A 85 12.15 -6.18 10.16
N ASN A 86 11.24 -6.69 10.99
CA ASN A 86 10.44 -5.91 11.94
C ASN A 86 9.67 -4.76 11.26
N GLN A 87 9.07 -5.02 10.09
CA GLN A 87 8.31 -4.05 9.30
C GLN A 87 9.13 -2.87 8.78
N GLN A 88 10.45 -2.96 8.82
CA GLN A 88 11.34 -1.98 8.19
C GLN A 88 11.60 -2.26 6.73
N ASN A 89 11.10 -3.37 6.19
CA ASN A 89 11.14 -3.65 4.77
C ASN A 89 9.76 -4.13 4.33
N SER A 90 9.35 -3.76 3.12
CA SER A 90 8.11 -4.22 2.54
C SER A 90 8.16 -4.42 1.03
N ILE A 91 7.23 -5.23 0.55
CA ILE A 91 6.88 -5.35 -0.86
C ILE A 91 5.38 -5.14 -0.96
N VAL A 92 4.99 -4.16 -1.77
CA VAL A 92 3.60 -3.82 -2.07
C VAL A 92 3.32 -4.28 -3.49
N GLU A 93 2.25 -5.01 -3.68
CA GLU A 93 1.67 -5.33 -4.98
C GLU A 93 0.30 -4.68 -5.08
N ARG A 94 0.08 -3.86 -6.11
CA ARG A 94 -1.24 -3.33 -6.46
C ARG A 94 -1.67 -3.92 -7.79
N ILE A 95 -2.88 -4.47 -7.81
CA ILE A 95 -3.52 -5.00 -9.00
C ILE A 95 -4.90 -4.38 -9.15
N ASP A 96 -5.15 -3.77 -10.32
CA ASP A 96 -6.44 -3.20 -10.65
C ASP A 96 -7.11 -4.10 -11.70
N TYR A 97 -8.40 -4.34 -11.50
CA TYR A 97 -9.23 -5.16 -12.37
C TYR A 97 -10.43 -4.37 -12.89
N ILE A 98 -10.80 -4.61 -14.14
CA ILE A 98 -12.06 -4.18 -14.74
C ILE A 98 -12.70 -5.40 -15.39
N ARG A 99 -13.95 -5.73 -15.00
CA ARG A 99 -14.68 -6.91 -15.48
C ARG A 99 -13.89 -8.21 -15.34
N SER A 100 -13.20 -8.35 -14.21
CA SER A 100 -12.31 -9.47 -13.89
C SER A 100 -11.05 -9.59 -14.76
N GLU A 101 -10.79 -8.65 -15.67
CA GLU A 101 -9.53 -8.56 -16.40
C GLU A 101 -8.56 -7.64 -15.67
N LYS A 102 -7.32 -8.09 -15.50
CA LYS A 102 -6.25 -7.31 -14.90
C LYS A 102 -5.81 -6.20 -15.87
N VAL A 103 -5.95 -4.94 -15.46
CA VAL A 103 -5.60 -3.77 -16.28
C VAL A 103 -4.32 -3.09 -15.82
N LEU A 104 -3.92 -3.28 -14.55
CA LEU A 104 -2.68 -2.76 -13.98
C LEU A 104 -2.07 -3.79 -13.03
N GLU A 105 -0.75 -3.88 -13.04
CA GLU A 105 0.03 -4.54 -11.98
C GLU A 105 1.27 -3.69 -11.67
N LEU A 106 1.35 -3.25 -10.42
CA LEU A 106 2.40 -2.41 -9.87
C LEU A 106 3.03 -3.15 -8.69
N ILE A 107 4.36 -3.22 -8.65
CA ILE A 107 5.10 -3.76 -7.51
C ILE A 107 6.05 -2.70 -7.00
N ILE A 108 6.07 -2.45 -5.69
CA ILE A 108 7.01 -1.53 -5.05
C ILE A 108 7.74 -2.31 -3.96
N THR A 109 9.07 -2.31 -4.01
CA THR A 109 9.90 -2.83 -2.92
C THR A 109 10.52 -1.66 -2.17
N SER A 110 10.44 -1.71 -0.84
CA SER A 110 11.01 -0.70 0.05
C SER A 110 11.89 -1.39 1.08
N VAL A 111 13.19 -1.08 1.10
CA VAL A 111 14.16 -1.73 1.98
C VAL A 111 14.97 -0.69 2.74
N LYS A 112 15.03 -0.80 4.07
CA LYS A 112 15.91 0.04 4.87
C LYS A 112 17.35 -0.46 4.77
N VAL A 113 18.20 0.29 4.08
CA VAL A 113 19.61 -0.07 3.83
C VAL A 113 20.58 0.57 4.83
N LYS A 114 20.17 1.64 5.52
CA LYS A 114 20.99 2.33 6.55
C LYS A 114 20.12 2.90 7.67
N ASN A 115 20.68 2.97 8.87
CA ASN A 115 20.01 3.52 10.07
C ASN A 115 20.43 4.95 10.44
N ASP A 116 21.64 5.38 10.10
CA ASP A 116 22.13 6.73 10.42
C ASP A 116 23.06 7.31 9.31
N PRO A 117 22.58 8.27 8.50
CA PRO A 117 21.18 8.65 8.38
C PRO A 117 20.32 7.45 7.95
N VAL A 118 19.01 7.52 8.19
CA VAL A 118 18.10 6.51 7.67
C VAL A 118 18.07 6.61 6.15
N VAL A 119 18.33 5.50 5.48
CA VAL A 119 18.29 5.41 4.01
C VAL A 119 17.42 4.23 3.62
N TRP A 120 16.51 4.48 2.69
CA TRP A 120 15.60 3.52 2.08
C TRP A 120 15.97 3.33 0.61
N GLU A 121 16.08 2.09 0.16
CA GLU A 121 16.07 1.75 -1.26
C GLU A 121 14.64 1.46 -1.68
N ILE A 122 14.18 2.15 -2.73
CA ILE A 122 12.85 1.99 -3.31
C ILE A 122 13.00 1.57 -4.77
N ILE A 123 12.32 0.50 -5.16
CA ILE A 123 12.22 0.09 -6.57
C ILE A 123 10.75 -0.08 -6.93
N ARG A 124 10.31 0.59 -7.99
CA ARG A 124 8.96 0.45 -8.54
C ARG A 124 9.04 -0.29 -9.87
N PHE A 125 8.22 -1.33 -10.00
CA PHE A 125 8.05 -2.11 -11.22
C PHE A 125 6.62 -2.00 -11.71
N VAL A 126 6.45 -2.01 -13.02
CA VAL A 126 5.15 -2.19 -13.68
C VAL A 126 5.23 -3.42 -14.57
N ARG A 127 4.18 -4.24 -14.62
CA ARG A 127 4.11 -5.34 -15.58
C ARG A 127 3.62 -4.86 -16.93
N ILE A 128 4.44 -5.02 -17.97
CA ILE A 128 4.11 -4.69 -19.35
C ILE A 128 4.31 -5.96 -20.18
N ASP A 129 3.25 -6.44 -20.84
CA ASP A 129 3.26 -7.65 -21.67
C ASP A 129 3.86 -8.89 -20.96
N GLY A 130 3.55 -9.04 -19.66
CA GLY A 130 4.04 -10.14 -18.84
C GLY A 130 5.43 -9.93 -18.23
N ILE A 131 6.15 -8.88 -18.62
CA ILE A 131 7.50 -8.55 -18.15
C ILE A 131 7.44 -7.52 -17.03
N LEU A 132 8.14 -7.74 -15.91
CA LEU A 132 8.33 -6.71 -14.89
C LEU A 132 9.41 -5.74 -15.34
N VAL A 133 9.02 -4.48 -15.55
CA VAL A 133 9.90 -3.42 -16.01
C VAL A 133 10.11 -2.42 -14.87
N PRO A 134 11.36 -2.15 -14.45
CA PRO A 134 11.62 -1.10 -13.46
C PRO A 134 11.27 0.26 -14.05
N GLN A 135 10.49 1.04 -13.30
CA GLN A 135 10.07 2.40 -13.64
C GLN A 135 10.76 3.44 -12.76
N LEU A 136 11.22 3.04 -11.58
CA LEU A 136 11.95 3.87 -10.64
C LEU A 136 12.90 2.98 -9.83
N HIS A 137 14.12 3.47 -9.63
CA HIS A 137 15.05 2.94 -8.64
C HIS A 137 15.71 4.11 -7.94
N SER A 138 15.41 4.30 -6.66
CA SER A 138 15.88 5.46 -5.90
C SER A 138 16.35 5.09 -4.51
N PHE A 139 17.26 5.89 -3.96
CA PHE A 139 17.53 5.97 -2.54
C PHE A 139 16.86 7.19 -1.94
N ILE A 140 16.10 7.01 -0.85
CA ILE A 140 15.50 8.08 -0.07
C ILE A 140 16.26 8.19 1.25
N THR A 141 16.83 9.36 1.52
CA THR A 141 17.55 9.64 2.77
C THR A 141 16.76 10.61 3.63
N ASP A 142 16.52 10.23 4.89
CA ASP A 142 15.95 11.11 5.91
C ASP A 142 17.05 12.05 6.44
N ASN A 143 16.89 13.34 6.21
CA ASN A 143 17.85 14.36 6.60
C ASN A 143 17.67 14.75 8.08
N PRO A 144 18.73 15.26 8.74
CA PRO A 144 18.65 15.71 10.12
C PRO A 144 17.65 16.85 10.39
N ASP A 145 17.28 17.61 9.35
CA ASP A 145 16.29 18.68 9.42
C ASP A 145 14.84 18.20 9.27
N GLY A 146 14.63 16.89 9.13
CA GLY A 146 13.33 16.26 8.95
C GLY A 146 12.85 16.24 7.49
N SER A 147 13.62 16.79 6.54
CA SER A 147 13.33 16.66 5.12
C SER A 147 13.78 15.30 4.57
N GLN A 148 13.35 14.97 3.36
CA GLN A 148 13.82 13.80 2.62
C GLN A 148 14.52 14.24 1.34
N SER A 149 15.58 13.53 0.99
CA SER A 149 16.27 13.67 -0.30
C SER A 149 16.15 12.38 -1.09
N GLU A 150 16.00 12.48 -2.41
CA GLU A 150 15.91 11.35 -3.33
C GLU A 150 17.10 11.36 -4.30
N GLU A 151 17.83 10.25 -4.37
CA GLU A 151 18.85 9.99 -5.39
C GLU A 151 18.33 8.90 -6.34
N LYS A 152 18.05 9.27 -7.59
CA LYS A 152 17.58 8.34 -8.62
C LYS A 152 18.76 7.66 -9.32
N ILE A 153 18.66 6.36 -9.48
CA ILE A 153 19.61 5.54 -10.24
C ILE A 153 19.16 5.40 -11.70
N ILE A 154 17.84 5.31 -11.91
CA ILE A 154 17.16 5.13 -13.21
C ILE A 154 15.94 6.06 -13.28
#